data_AF-A0A821QWN4-F1
#
_entry.id   AF-A0A821QWN4-F1
#
_cell.length_a   1.000
_cell.length_b   1.000
_cell.length_c   1.000
_cell.angle_alpha   90.00
_cell.angle_beta   90.00
_cell.angle_gamma   90.00
#
_symmetry.space_group_name_H-M   'P 1'
#
loop_
_entity.id
_entity.type
_entity.pdbx_description
1 polymer ?
#
loop_
_entity_poly.entity_id
_entity_poly.type
_entity_poly.pdbx_seq_one_letter_code
_entity_poly.pdbx_strand_id
1 'polypeptide(L)'
;MYYNNNNNLKRYFHKSQVPMFIQRLTFCTSLEILPIMEIPGIKRGRALQLVRAGFRTLRSLAKAQPDQLMKAVLNLPLRTAQILVKHSKRLLCEQAEDLRDQAAELVENIE
;
A
#
# COMPACT_ATOMS: atom_id res chain seq x y z
N MET A 1 14.21 50.87 5.02
CA MET A 1 14.78 50.10 3.89
C MET A 1 15.01 48.68 4.40
N TYR A 2 14.34 47.59 4.02
CA TYR A 2 13.49 47.24 2.88
C TYR A 2 12.36 46.27 3.34
N TYR A 3 11.21 46.40 2.68
CA TYR A 3 10.11 45.46 2.35
C TYR A 3 10.21 43.98 2.78
N ASN A 4 9.15 43.17 2.93
CA ASN A 4 7.68 43.28 2.93
C ASN A 4 7.18 41.81 2.90
N ASN A 5 5.99 41.57 3.46
CA ASN A 5 5.03 40.57 3.00
C ASN A 5 5.46 39.08 2.91
N ASN A 6 5.30 38.34 4.01
CA ASN A 6 5.15 36.89 3.96
C ASN A 6 3.70 36.45 4.19
N ASN A 7 2.74 37.06 3.45
CA ASN A 7 1.43 36.44 3.18
C ASN A 7 1.52 35.24 2.19
N ASN A 8 2.73 34.74 1.92
CA ASN A 8 2.95 33.62 1.00
C ASN A 8 2.88 32.24 1.67
N LEU A 9 2.92 32.11 3.01
CA LEU A 9 2.80 30.77 3.62
C LEU A 9 1.40 30.15 3.48
N LYS A 10 0.34 30.95 3.34
CA LYS A 10 -1.03 30.43 3.16
C LYS A 10 -1.31 29.88 1.76
N ARG A 11 -0.46 30.17 0.76
CA ARG A 11 -0.70 29.78 -0.64
C ARG A 11 -0.09 28.44 -1.04
N TYR A 12 0.94 27.96 -0.34
CA TYR A 12 1.62 26.71 -0.68
C TYR A 12 1.05 25.45 -0.02
N PHE A 13 0.02 25.57 0.83
CA PHE A 13 -0.82 24.43 1.27
C PHE A 13 -1.78 24.02 0.13
N HIS A 14 -1.24 23.92 -1.08
CA HIS A 14 -1.98 23.82 -2.32
C HIS A 14 -2.37 22.37 -2.57
N LYS A 15 -3.47 21.91 -1.96
CA LYS A 15 -4.35 20.76 -2.31
C LYS A 15 -3.74 19.37 -2.60
N SER A 16 -2.46 19.22 -2.90
CA SER A 16 -1.78 17.98 -3.31
C SER A 16 -1.13 17.25 -2.13
N GLN A 17 -0.77 17.98 -1.07
CA GLN A 17 -0.24 17.39 0.16
C GLN A 17 -1.34 16.96 1.14
N VAL A 18 -2.55 17.51 0.98
CA VAL A 18 -3.70 17.22 1.85
C VAL A 18 -4.15 15.76 1.75
N PRO A 19 -4.27 15.11 0.56
CA PRO A 19 -4.69 13.72 0.48
C PRO A 19 -3.70 12.76 1.13
N MET A 20 -2.39 12.96 0.90
CA MET A 20 -1.34 12.14 1.49
C MET A 20 -1.25 12.35 3.01
N PHE A 21 -1.45 13.59 3.47
CA PHE A 21 -1.52 13.89 4.89
C PHE A 21 -2.77 13.33 5.55
N ILE A 22 -3.93 13.39 4.90
CA ILE A 22 -5.17 12.75 5.34
C ILE A 22 -4.98 11.24 5.41
N GLN A 23 -4.40 10.58 4.41
CA GLN A 23 -4.05 9.15 4.51
C GLN A 23 -3.15 8.89 5.72
N ARG A 24 -2.08 9.68 5.91
CA ARG A 24 -1.17 9.53 7.06
C ARG A 24 -1.85 9.78 8.41
N LEU A 25 -2.85 10.64 8.49
CA LEU A 25 -3.63 10.93 9.70
C LEU A 25 -4.73 9.88 9.95
N THR A 26 -5.49 9.51 8.92
CA THR A 26 -6.49 8.42 8.95
C THR A 26 -5.83 7.11 9.36
N PHE A 27 -4.57 6.91 8.95
CA PHE A 27 -3.83 5.72 9.31
C PHE A 27 -2.93 5.89 10.53
N CYS A 28 -2.40 7.06 10.93
CA CYS A 28 -1.38 7.21 11.99
C CYS A 28 -0.30 6.09 11.94
N THR A 29 0.11 5.68 10.73
CA THR A 29 0.91 4.47 10.51
C THR A 29 2.17 4.78 9.73
N SER A 30 3.28 4.10 10.06
CA SER A 30 4.48 4.06 9.23
C SER A 30 4.12 3.68 7.79
N LEU A 31 4.71 4.38 6.82
CA LEU A 31 4.43 4.20 5.37
C LEU A 31 4.62 2.74 4.92
N GLU A 32 5.46 1.97 5.61
CA GLU A 32 5.74 0.56 5.33
C GLU A 32 4.52 -0.38 5.48
N ILE A 33 3.47 0.05 6.21
CA ILE A 33 2.30 -0.79 6.49
C ILE A 33 1.18 -0.56 5.47
N LEU A 34 1.16 0.59 4.79
CA LEU A 34 0.17 0.93 3.77
C LEU A 34 0.01 -0.16 2.69
N PRO A 35 1.06 -0.65 2.02
CA PRO A 35 0.91 -1.65 0.95
C PRO A 35 0.38 -3.00 1.45
N ILE A 36 0.53 -3.29 2.76
CA ILE A 36 0.01 -4.51 3.38
C ILE A 36 -1.47 -4.34 3.74
N MET A 37 -1.88 -3.12 4.10
CA MET A 37 -3.27 -2.80 4.45
C MET A 37 -4.20 -2.70 3.24
N GLU A 38 -3.68 -2.56 2.02
CA GLU A 38 -4.46 -2.64 0.78
C GLU A 38 -5.05 -4.05 0.56
N ILE A 39 -4.48 -5.08 1.20
CA ILE A 39 -4.97 -6.45 1.10
C ILE A 39 -6.26 -6.59 1.91
N PRO A 40 -7.36 -7.08 1.31
CA PRO A 40 -8.63 -7.25 2.00
C PRO A 40 -8.51 -8.20 3.19
N GLY A 41 -9.12 -7.82 4.31
CA GLY A 41 -9.13 -8.63 5.54
C GLY A 41 -7.93 -8.42 6.47
N ILE A 42 -6.95 -7.57 6.11
CA ILE A 42 -5.83 -7.23 6.99
C ILE A 42 -6.11 -5.92 7.73
N LYS A 43 -6.28 -6.01 9.05
CA LYS A 43 -6.33 -4.82 9.94
C LYS A 43 -4.92 -4.41 10.38
N ARG A 44 -4.76 -3.16 10.82
CA ARG A 44 -3.48 -2.58 11.27
C ARG A 44 -2.63 -3.50 12.16
N GLY A 45 -3.23 -4.11 13.18
CA GLY A 45 -2.50 -4.98 14.11
C GLY A 45 -1.85 -6.19 13.43
N ARG A 46 -2.56 -6.80 12.46
CA ARG A 46 -2.04 -7.92 11.66
C ARG A 46 -0.98 -7.45 10.67
N ALA A 47 -1.21 -6.31 10.02
CA ALA A 47 -0.25 -5.72 9.09
C ALA A 47 1.10 -5.42 9.79
N LEU A 48 1.05 -4.91 11.03
CA LEU A 48 2.24 -4.68 11.84
C LEU A 48 3.00 -5.97 12.16
N GLN A 49 2.29 -7.07 12.48
CA GLN A 49 2.93 -8.37 12.72
C GLN A 49 3.62 -8.89 11.45
N LEU A 50 2.98 -8.77 10.29
CA LEU A 50 3.55 -9.15 9.00
C LEU A 50 4.81 -8.34 8.65
N VAL A 51 4.78 -7.02 8.86
CA VAL A 51 5.93 -6.14 8.61
C VAL A 51 7.09 -6.48 9.56
N ARG A 52 6.80 -6.74 10.84
CA ARG A 52 7.80 -7.19 11.83
C ARG A 52 8.39 -8.55 11.47
N ALA A 53 7.61 -9.42 10.85
CA ALA A 53 8.06 -10.71 10.32
C ALA A 53 8.87 -10.58 9.01
N GLY A 54 9.03 -9.38 8.45
CA GLY A 54 9.79 -9.14 7.21
C GLY A 54 8.94 -9.11 5.94
N PHE A 55 7.63 -9.32 6.02
CA PHE A 55 6.72 -9.20 4.89
C PHE A 55 6.30 -7.75 4.71
N ARG A 56 7.10 -6.96 3.98
CA ARG A 56 6.86 -5.51 3.77
C ARG A 56 6.22 -5.17 2.43
N THR A 57 6.19 -6.11 1.48
CA THR A 57 5.68 -5.85 0.12
C THR A 57 4.61 -6.86 -0.27
N LEU A 58 3.68 -6.44 -1.13
CA LEU A 58 2.64 -7.30 -1.71
C LEU A 58 3.26 -8.53 -2.41
N ARG A 59 4.40 -8.33 -3.11
CA ARG A 59 5.17 -9.40 -3.76
C ARG A 59 5.73 -10.42 -2.77
N SER A 60 6.29 -9.96 -1.64
CA SER A 60 6.79 -10.87 -0.60
C SER A 60 5.69 -11.78 -0.05
N LEU A 61 4.49 -11.21 0.10
CA LEU A 61 3.30 -11.90 0.58
C LEU A 61 2.71 -12.87 -0.44
N ALA A 62 2.65 -12.50 -1.71
CA ALA A 62 2.17 -13.37 -2.78
C ALA A 62 3.10 -14.58 -3.02
N LYS A 63 4.40 -14.43 -2.76
CA LYS A 63 5.40 -15.50 -2.86
C LYS A 63 5.46 -16.39 -1.61
N ALA A 64 5.00 -15.89 -0.46
CA ALA A 64 5.06 -16.61 0.80
C ALA A 64 4.19 -17.88 0.78
N GLN A 65 4.64 -18.92 1.47
CA GLN A 65 3.82 -20.10 1.71
C GLN A 65 2.91 -19.87 2.94
N PRO A 66 1.64 -20.36 2.92
CA PRO A 66 0.73 -20.21 4.05
C PRO A 66 1.32 -20.71 5.37
N ASP A 67 2.09 -21.80 5.33
CA ASP A 67 2.73 -22.38 6.52
C ASP A 67 3.81 -21.47 7.12
N GLN A 68 4.53 -20.73 6.28
CA GLN A 68 5.53 -19.75 6.73
C GLN A 68 4.84 -18.56 7.40
N LEU A 69 3.71 -18.10 6.84
CA LEU A 69 2.90 -17.02 7.41
C LEU A 69 2.33 -17.40 8.78
N MET A 70 1.87 -18.65 8.93
CA MET A 70 1.37 -19.15 10.22
C MET A 70 2.45 -19.18 11.30
N LYS A 71 3.68 -19.55 10.94
CA LYS A 71 4.82 -19.56 11.89
C LYS A 71 5.27 -18.15 12.26
N ALA A 72 5.17 -17.21 11.32
CA ALA A 72 5.66 -15.85 11.49
C ALA A 72 4.65 -14.92 12.21
N VAL A 73 3.36 -15.24 12.16
CA VAL A 73 2.29 -14.38 12.69
C VAL A 73 1.47 -15.12 13.74
N LEU A 74 1.42 -14.55 14.96
CA LEU A 74 0.64 -15.08 16.06
C LEU A 74 -0.86 -15.18 15.72
N ASN A 75 -1.48 -16.30 16.10
CA ASN A 75 -2.92 -16.55 15.93
C ASN A 75 -3.42 -16.33 14.49
N LEU A 76 -2.65 -16.78 13.50
CA LEU A 76 -3.07 -16.81 12.10
C LEU A 76 -3.53 -18.22 11.71
N PRO A 77 -4.84 -18.47 11.52
CA PRO A 77 -5.31 -19.78 11.10
C PRO A 77 -4.96 -20.03 9.62
N LEU A 78 -4.78 -21.31 9.26
CA LEU A 78 -4.37 -21.73 7.92
C LEU A 78 -5.27 -21.18 6.81
N ARG A 79 -6.59 -21.22 7.02
CA ARG A 79 -7.56 -20.69 6.05
C ARG A 79 -7.33 -19.21 5.76
N THR A 80 -7.09 -18.40 6.80
CA THR A 80 -6.81 -16.97 6.62
C THR A 80 -5.47 -16.76 5.92
N ALA A 81 -4.44 -17.52 6.25
CA ALA A 81 -3.16 -17.44 5.55
C ALA A 81 -3.29 -17.75 4.05
N GLN A 82 -4.03 -18.80 3.69
CA GLN A 82 -4.31 -19.16 2.29
C GLN A 82 -5.09 -18.07 1.55
N ILE A 83 -6.16 -17.56 2.17
CA ILE A 83 -6.97 -16.45 1.62
C ILE A 83 -6.09 -15.23 1.38
N LEU A 84 -5.21 -14.92 2.32
CA LEU A 84 -4.33 -13.75 2.28
C LEU A 84 -3.27 -13.85 1.16
N VAL A 85 -2.67 -15.03 0.97
CA VAL A 85 -1.79 -15.29 -0.20
C VAL A 85 -2.58 -15.19 -1.51
N LYS A 86 -3.81 -15.73 -1.55
CA LYS A 86 -4.67 -15.67 -2.75
C LYS A 86 -5.03 -14.22 -3.12
N HIS A 87 -5.45 -13.41 -2.14
CA HIS A 87 -5.76 -12.00 -2.37
C HIS A 87 -4.53 -11.22 -2.82
N SER A 88 -3.36 -11.51 -2.22
CA SER A 88 -2.10 -10.85 -2.59
C SER A 88 -1.72 -11.16 -4.04
N LYS A 89 -1.86 -12.42 -4.48
CA LYS A 89 -1.64 -12.82 -5.89
C LYS A 89 -2.60 -12.14 -6.84
N ARG A 90 -3.90 -12.11 -6.49
CA ARG A 90 -4.93 -11.46 -7.30
C ARG A 90 -4.61 -9.96 -7.50
N LEU A 91 -4.30 -9.24 -6.42
CA LEU A 91 -3.95 -7.82 -6.49
C LEU A 91 -2.73 -7.56 -7.39
N LEU A 92 -1.72 -8.44 -7.36
CA LEU A 92 -0.58 -8.32 -8.27
C LEU A 92 -0.94 -8.58 -9.73
N CYS A 93 -1.85 -9.51 -10.00
CA CYS A 93 -2.35 -9.73 -11.35
C CYS A 93 -3.13 -8.52 -11.84
N GLU A 94 -4.03 -7.97 -11.03
CA GLU A 94 -4.81 -6.76 -11.35
C GLU A 94 -3.87 -5.59 -11.67
N GLN A 95 -2.87 -5.33 -10.82
CA GLN A 95 -1.85 -4.30 -11.11
C GLN A 95 -1.08 -4.55 -12.40
N ALA A 96 -0.82 -5.81 -12.76
CA ALA A 96 -0.11 -6.15 -13.99
C ALA A 96 -0.99 -6.00 -15.24
N GLU A 97 -2.30 -6.27 -15.11
CA GLU A 97 -3.30 -6.05 -16.15
C GLU A 97 -3.50 -4.55 -16.38
N ASP A 98 -3.73 -3.77 -15.32
CA ASP A 98 -3.87 -2.31 -15.39
C ASP A 98 -2.66 -1.66 -16.09
N LEU A 99 -1.44 -2.10 -15.76
CA LEU A 99 -0.22 -1.59 -16.37
C LEU A 99 -0.09 -1.97 -17.85
N ARG A 100 -0.61 -3.13 -18.27
CA ARG A 100 -0.62 -3.55 -19.68
C ARG A 100 -1.63 -2.73 -20.47
N ASP A 101 -2.81 -2.52 -19.92
CA ASP A 101 -3.85 -1.73 -20.57
C ASP A 101 -3.42 -0.26 -20.74
N GLN A 102 -2.82 0.33 -19.70
CA GLN A 102 -2.22 1.67 -19.79
C GLN A 102 -1.11 1.75 -20.85
N ALA A 103 -0.27 0.71 -20.96
CA ALA A 103 0.77 0.67 -21.98
C ALA A 103 0.17 0.56 -23.40
N ALA A 104 -0.90 -0.22 -23.57
CA ALA A 104 -1.60 -0.34 -24.86
C ALA A 104 -2.25 0.98 -25.28
N GLU A 105 -2.94 1.67 -24.36
CA GLU A 105 -3.54 2.99 -24.61
C GLU A 105 -2.49 4.03 -25.04
N LEU A 106 -1.32 4.04 -24.41
CA LEU A 106 -0.24 4.95 -24.77
C LEU A 106 0.32 4.67 -26.17
N VAL A 107 0.35 3.41 -26.60
CA VAL A 107 0.80 3.03 -27.96
C VAL A 107 -0.24 3.43 -29.00
N GLU A 108 -1.53 3.24 -28.73
CA GLU A 108 -2.63 3.64 -29.63
C GLU A 108 -2.62 5.16 -29.88
N ASN A 109 -2.30 5.97 -28.88
CA ASN A 109 -2.24 7.44 -29.02
C ASN A 109 -1.06 7.98 -29.85
N ILE A 110 -0.16 7.10 -30.30
CA ILE A 110 1.01 7.47 -31.13
C ILE A 110 0.75 7.18 -32.62
N GLU A 111 -0.23 6.33 -32.94
CA GLU A 111 -0.68 6.03 -34.31
C GLU A 111 -1.74 7.04 -34.79
#